data_AF-A0A832ILH6-F1
#
_entry.id   AF-A0A832ILH6-F1
#
_cell.length_a   1.000
_cell.length_b   1.000
_cell.length_c   1.000
_cell.angle_alpha   90.00
_cell.angle_beta   90.00
_cell.angle_gamma   90.00
#
_symmetry.space_group_name_H-M   'P 1'
#
loop_
_entity.id
_entity.type
_entity.pdbx_description
1 polymer ?
#
loop_
_entity_poly.entity_id
_entity_poly.type
_entity_poly.pdbx_seq_one_letter_code
_entity_poly.pdbx_strand_id
1 'polypeptide(L)'
;MDLIDKLIEEIQHDAEIRQTRFSNKSLAIISDICNRYGYGAVRLYLLSKREDESRVLLKVLNKIEDKEISKELGAFVLKKLNAIKSVREI
;
A
#
# COMPACT_ATOMS: atom_id res chain seq x y z
N MET A 1 10.24 17.66 5.07
CA MET A 1 9.78 16.28 5.28
C MET A 1 9.45 15.71 3.92
N ASP A 2 10.12 14.62 3.54
CA ASP A 2 9.97 13.97 2.23
C ASP A 2 8.52 13.48 2.02
N LEU A 3 8.05 13.42 0.77
CA LEU A 3 6.72 12.88 0.45
C LEU A 3 6.59 11.43 0.90
N ILE A 4 7.69 10.68 0.80
CA ILE A 4 7.78 9.29 1.26
C ILE A 4 7.71 9.21 2.79
N ASP A 5 8.42 10.07 3.51
CA ASP A 5 8.36 10.11 4.98
C ASP A 5 6.92 10.37 5.47
N LYS A 6 6.24 11.36 4.87
CA LYS A 6 4.84 11.65 5.20
C LYS A 6 3.91 10.48 4.90
N LEU A 7 4.14 9.74 3.82
CA LEU A 7 3.36 8.55 3.52
C LEU A 7 3.59 7.45 4.56
N ILE A 8 4.85 7.23 4.95
CA ILE A 8 5.22 6.25 5.96
C ILE A 8 4.54 6.58 7.29
N GLU A 9 4.62 7.84 7.72
CA GLU A 9 3.96 8.35 8.93
C GLU A 9 2.45 8.12 8.87
N GLU A 10 1.79 8.48 7.76
CA GLU A 10 0.36 8.23 7.58
C GLU A 10 -0.02 6.74 7.65
N ILE A 11 0.79 5.86 7.08
CA ILE A 11 0.60 4.41 7.15
C ILE A 11 0.75 3.90 8.59
N GLN A 12 1.69 4.46 9.35
CA GLN A 12 1.99 4.09 10.73
C GLN A 12 0.98 4.67 11.74
N HIS A 13 0.32 5.76 11.43
CA HIS A 13 -0.73 6.33 12.29
C HIS A 13 -2.14 5.84 11.95
N ASP A 14 -2.33 5.15 10.82
CA ASP A 14 -3.60 4.58 10.44
C ASP A 14 -3.88 3.24 11.14
N ALA A 15 -4.77 3.27 12.14
CA ALA A 15 -5.09 2.11 12.97
C ALA A 15 -5.59 0.90 12.17
N GLU A 16 -6.35 1.13 11.10
CA GLU A 16 -6.91 0.08 10.27
C GLU A 16 -5.82 -0.61 9.44
N ILE A 17 -4.91 0.18 8.83
CA ILE A 17 -3.77 -0.36 8.10
C ILE A 17 -2.87 -1.16 9.05
N ARG A 18 -2.61 -0.64 10.25
CA ARG A 18 -1.77 -1.33 11.25
C ARG A 18 -2.33 -2.66 11.72
N GLN A 19 -3.63 -2.70 12.01
CA GLN A 19 -4.31 -3.89 12.53
C GLN A 19 -4.56 -4.94 11.45
N THR A 20 -4.62 -4.54 10.18
CA THR A 20 -4.83 -5.46 9.07
C THR A 20 -3.64 -6.39 8.89
N ARG A 21 -3.92 -7.70 8.77
CA ARG A 21 -2.92 -8.71 8.44
C ARG A 21 -2.82 -8.82 6.92
N PHE A 22 -1.82 -8.16 6.33
CA PHE A 22 -1.56 -8.31 4.90
C PHE A 22 -0.80 -9.61 4.62
N SER A 23 -1.28 -10.36 3.66
CA SER A 23 -0.60 -11.53 3.11
C SER A 23 0.58 -11.07 2.26
N ASN A 24 1.77 -11.59 2.55
CA ASN A 24 2.95 -11.30 1.72
C ASN A 24 2.75 -11.74 0.25
N LYS A 25 1.90 -12.75 0.00
CA LYS A 25 1.52 -13.15 -1.35
C LYS A 25 0.66 -12.08 -2.03
N SER A 26 -0.34 -11.54 -1.32
CA SER A 26 -1.17 -10.44 -1.82
C SER A 26 -0.32 -9.21 -2.13
N LEU A 27 0.56 -8.81 -1.20
CA LEU A 27 1.48 -7.69 -1.39
C LEU A 27 2.43 -7.88 -2.58
N ALA A 28 2.96 -9.08 -2.78
CA ALA A 28 3.80 -9.39 -3.93
C ALA A 28 3.03 -9.22 -5.25
N ILE A 29 1.83 -9.81 -5.34
CA ILE A 29 0.99 -9.74 -6.54
C ILE A 29 0.64 -8.29 -6.89
N ILE A 30 0.15 -7.51 -5.92
CA ILE A 30 -0.24 -6.12 -6.19
C ILE A 30 0.98 -5.25 -6.53
N SER A 31 2.15 -5.52 -5.93
CA SER A 31 3.38 -4.79 -6.26
C SER A 31 3.83 -5.06 -7.69
N ASP A 32 3.71 -6.30 -8.17
CA ASP A 32 4.02 -6.67 -9.54
C ASP A 32 3.03 -6.06 -10.53
N ILE A 33 1.72 -6.07 -10.21
CA ILE A 33 0.69 -5.41 -11.01
C ILE A 33 0.97 -3.90 -11.07
N CYS A 34 1.28 -3.27 -9.94
CA CYS A 34 1.59 -1.85 -9.85
C CYS A 34 2.78 -1.47 -10.74
N ASN A 35 3.86 -2.23 -10.66
CA ASN A 35 5.09 -1.94 -11.40
C ASN A 35 4.86 -2.06 -12.93
N ARG A 36 4.13 -3.11 -13.34
CA ARG A 36 3.87 -3.40 -14.76
C ARG A 36 2.80 -2.52 -15.39
N TYR A 37 1.70 -2.30 -14.67
CA TYR A 37 0.45 -1.76 -15.24
C TYR A 37 -0.05 -0.48 -14.53
N GLY A 38 0.64 -0.03 -13.48
CA GLY A 38 0.29 1.16 -12.72
C GLY A 38 -0.87 0.96 -11.75
N TYR A 39 -1.23 2.05 -11.06
CA TYR A 39 -2.18 2.01 -9.95
C TYR A 39 -3.62 1.68 -10.37
N GLY A 40 -4.06 2.11 -11.56
CA GLY A 40 -5.40 1.78 -12.07
C GLY A 40 -5.64 0.27 -12.18
N ALA A 41 -4.64 -0.49 -12.63
CA ALA A 41 -4.73 -1.94 -12.70
C ALA A 41 -4.79 -2.60 -11.31
N VAL A 42 -4.04 -2.06 -10.34
CA VAL A 42 -4.10 -2.52 -8.93
C VAL A 42 -5.48 -2.27 -8.35
N ARG A 43 -6.05 -1.07 -8.59
CA ARG A 43 -7.39 -0.69 -8.15
C ARG A 43 -8.45 -1.66 -8.67
N LEU A 44 -8.44 -1.94 -9.98
CA LEU A 44 -9.37 -2.91 -10.58
C LEU A 44 -9.18 -4.33 -10.01
N TYR A 45 -7.93 -4.76 -9.84
CA TYR A 45 -7.63 -6.06 -9.24
C TYR A 45 -8.19 -6.16 -7.81
N LEU A 46 -7.97 -5.16 -6.97
CA LEU A 46 -8.44 -5.14 -5.59
C LEU A 46 -9.97 -5.02 -5.49
N LEU A 47 -10.61 -4.22 -6.35
CA LEU A 47 -12.07 -4.11 -6.42
C LEU A 47 -12.76 -5.42 -6.82
N SER A 48 -12.07 -6.28 -7.57
CA SER A 48 -12.57 -7.61 -7.92
C SER A 48 -12.56 -8.60 -6.74
N LYS A 49 -11.85 -8.27 -5.65
CA LYS A 49 -11.75 -9.10 -4.44
C LYS A 49 -12.79 -8.65 -3.41
N ARG A 50 -13.39 -9.60 -2.70
CA ARG A 50 -14.40 -9.36 -1.63
C ARG A 50 -13.84 -9.57 -0.23
N GLU A 51 -12.55 -9.30 -0.04
CA GLU A 51 -11.83 -9.55 1.20
C GLU A 51 -11.51 -8.23 1.92
N ASP A 52 -11.60 -8.22 3.25
CA ASP A 52 -11.27 -7.04 4.07
C ASP A 52 -9.85 -6.52 3.80
N GLU A 53 -8.89 -7.43 3.59
CA GLU A 53 -7.52 -7.09 3.21
C GLU A 53 -7.49 -6.18 1.97
N SER A 54 -8.32 -6.48 0.97
CA SER A 54 -8.35 -5.73 -0.30
C SER A 54 -8.91 -4.33 -0.14
N ARG A 55 -9.89 -4.15 0.75
CA ARG A 55 -10.44 -2.83 1.09
C ARG A 55 -9.38 -1.94 1.74
N VAL A 56 -8.58 -2.49 2.64
CA VAL A 56 -7.52 -1.72 3.31
C VAL A 56 -6.35 -1.47 2.35
N LEU A 57 -6.04 -2.40 1.45
CA LEU A 57 -5.06 -2.17 0.38
C LEU A 57 -5.48 -1.06 -0.58
N LEU A 58 -6.77 -0.93 -0.90
CA LEU A 58 -7.29 0.20 -1.68
C LEU A 58 -7.09 1.54 -0.95
N LYS A 59 -7.25 1.56 0.37
CA LYS A 59 -6.97 2.74 1.19
C LYS A 59 -5.49 3.15 1.11
N VAL A 60 -4.58 2.18 1.22
CA VAL A 60 -3.14 2.40 1.06
C VAL A 60 -2.82 2.90 -0.35
N LEU A 61 -3.42 2.29 -1.37
CA LEU A 61 -3.23 2.69 -2.77
C LEU A 61 -3.65 4.15 -2.99
N ASN A 62 -4.81 4.57 -2.47
CA ASN A 62 -5.25 5.96 -2.53
C ASN A 62 -4.24 6.91 -1.89
N LYS A 63 -3.73 6.59 -0.69
CA LYS A 63 -2.71 7.41 -0.01
C LYS A 63 -1.42 7.57 -0.83
N ILE A 64 -1.03 6.54 -1.58
CA ILE A 64 0.12 6.59 -2.48
C ILE A 64 -0.18 7.49 -3.70
N GLU A 65 -1.32 7.28 -4.34
CA GLU A 65 -1.76 8.03 -5.52
C GLU A 65 -1.96 9.52 -5.22
N ASP A 66 -2.57 9.87 -4.08
CA ASP A 66 -2.85 11.25 -3.65
C ASP A 66 -1.57 12.09 -3.44
N LYS A 67 -0.42 11.42 -3.27
CA LYS A 67 0.90 12.06 -3.13
C LYS A 67 1.70 12.10 -4.43
N GLU A 68 1.09 11.68 -5.55
CA GLU A 68 1.71 11.65 -6.88
C GLU A 68 3.03 10.86 -6.91
N ILE A 69 3.14 9.83 -6.06
CA ILE A 69 4.32 8.97 -5.99
C ILE A 69 4.42 8.16 -7.29
N SER A 70 5.64 7.97 -7.80
CA SER A 70 5.85 7.17 -9.01
C SER A 70 5.46 5.71 -8.79
N LYS A 71 4.98 5.05 -9.85
CA LYS A 71 4.54 3.65 -9.76
C LYS A 71 5.62 2.70 -9.23
N GLU A 72 6.90 2.97 -9.48
CA GLU A 72 8.04 2.17 -9.02
C GLU A 72 8.18 2.28 -7.49
N LEU A 73 8.11 3.50 -6.96
CA LEU A 73 8.16 3.75 -5.53
C LEU A 73 6.89 3.25 -4.83
N GLY A 74 5.72 3.45 -5.42
CA GLY A 74 4.47 2.91 -4.89
C GLY A 74 4.47 1.38 -4.84
N ALA A 75 4.97 0.71 -5.88
CA ALA A 75 5.15 -0.73 -5.89
C ALA A 75 6.10 -1.20 -4.78
N PHE A 76 7.19 -0.46 -4.55
CA PHE A 76 8.11 -0.73 -3.44
C PHE A 76 7.43 -0.60 -2.07
N VAL A 77 6.68 0.48 -1.84
CA VAL A 77 5.90 0.69 -0.62
C VAL A 77 4.92 -0.46 -0.40
N LEU A 78 4.12 -0.82 -1.41
CA LEU A 78 3.16 -1.93 -1.33
C LEU A 78 3.87 -3.24 -0.97
N LYS A 79 5.02 -3.54 -1.60
CA LYS A 79 5.82 -4.73 -1.32
C LYS A 79 6.36 -4.75 0.12
N LYS A 80 6.66 -3.59 0.69
CA LYS A 80 7.24 -3.42 2.03
C LYS A 80 6.21 -3.04 3.10
N LEU A 81 4.92 -3.00 2.77
CA LEU A 81 3.86 -2.48 3.64
C LEU A 81 3.83 -3.12 5.04
N ASN A 82 4.03 -4.44 5.11
CA ASN A 82 4.09 -5.15 6.39
C ASN A 82 5.24 -4.69 7.29
N ALA A 83 6.40 -4.35 6.71
CA ALA A 83 7.52 -3.79 7.45
C ALA A 83 7.20 -2.35 7.88
N ILE A 84 6.75 -1.53 6.93
CA ILE A 84 6.47 -0.09 7.15
C ILE A 84 5.47 0.10 8.30
N LYS A 85 4.33 -0.61 8.26
CA LYS A 85 3.27 -0.47 9.28
C LYS A 85 3.68 -0.97 10.67
N SER A 86 4.76 -1.74 10.76
CA SER A 86 5.22 -2.39 12.00
C SER A 86 6.37 -1.66 12.68
N VAL A 87 7.03 -0.74 11.97
CA VAL A 87 8.05 0.14 12.55
C VAL A 87 7.34 1.08 13.51
N ARG A 88 7.69 0.99 14.80
CA ARG A 88 7.37 2.01 15.80
C ARG A 88 8.50 3.04 15.74
N GLU A 89 8.16 4.31 15.58
CA GLU A 89 9.09 5.36 16.02
C GLU A 89 9.37 5.10 17.52
N ILE A 90 10.67 5.04 17.84
CA ILE A 90 11.18 4.81 19.20
C ILE A 90 11.13 6.13 19.96
#